data_AF-A0A7C8PM62-F1
#
_entry.id   AF-A0A7C8PM62-F1
#
_cell.length_a   1.000
_cell.length_b   1.000
_cell.length_c   1.000
_cell.angle_alpha   90.00
_cell.angle_beta   90.00
_cell.angle_gamma   90.00
#
_symmetry.space_group_name_H-M   'P 1'
#
loop_
_entity.id
_entity.type
_entity.pdbx_description
1 polymer ?
#
loop_
_entity_poly.entity_id
_entity_poly.type
_entity_poly.pdbx_seq_one_letter_code
_entity_poly.pdbx_strand_id
1 'polypeptide(L)'
;MERLVQNCDECRGWSELQSYANTVITLASADKKFEGSIAMIAGATYGGLTSSEGGKGWSIASIKTPTMSKAPCTGYIKNHG
;
A
#
# COMPACT_ATOMS: atom_id res chain seq x y z
N MET A 1 -37.38 11.72 13.70
CA MET A 1 -35.94 11.84 13.98
C MET A 1 -35.25 10.72 13.23
N GLU A 2 -34.78 11.01 12.01
CA GLU A 2 -34.12 10.01 11.17
C GLU A 2 -32.66 9.88 11.58
N ARG A 3 -32.21 8.65 11.84
CA ARG A 3 -30.88 8.35 12.35
C ARG A 3 -29.91 8.23 11.18
N LEU A 4 -28.84 9.02 11.21
CA LEU A 4 -27.70 8.88 10.30
C LEU A 4 -27.16 7.45 10.40
N VAL A 5 -27.21 6.68 9.30
CA VAL A 5 -26.47 5.41 9.20
C VAL A 5 -25.08 5.75 8.69
N GLN A 6 -24.17 6.01 9.62
CA GLN A 6 -22.77 6.24 9.33
C GLN A 6 -22.10 4.88 9.01
N ASN A 7 -22.04 4.49 7.74
CA ASN A 7 -21.20 3.37 7.33
C ASN A 7 -19.75 3.86 7.14
N CYS A 8 -19.08 4.21 8.25
CA CYS A 8 -17.62 4.27 8.24
C CYS A 8 -17.15 2.80 8.32
N ASP A 9 -17.17 2.07 7.21
CA ASP A 9 -16.29 0.91 7.13
C ASP A 9 -14.88 1.44 7.40
N GLU A 10 -14.35 1.07 8.55
CA GLU A 10 -13.17 1.66 9.12
C GLU A 10 -11.97 1.19 8.29
N CYS A 11 -11.72 1.84 7.15
CA CYS A 11 -10.45 1.82 6.48
C CYS A 11 -9.43 2.49 7.40
N ARG A 12 -9.01 1.76 8.44
CA ARG A 12 -7.95 2.17 9.37
C ARG A 12 -6.63 2.10 8.60
N GLY A 13 -6.35 3.14 7.84
CA GLY A 13 -5.04 3.37 7.27
C GLY A 13 -3.99 3.57 8.38
N TRP A 14 -2.72 3.38 8.06
CA TRP A 14 -1.63 3.67 9.00
C TRP A 14 -1.58 5.18 9.28
N SER A 15 -1.63 5.55 10.56
CA SER A 15 -1.56 6.94 11.03
C SER A 15 -0.15 7.52 11.03
N GLU A 16 0.86 6.69 10.78
CA GLU A 16 2.28 7.08 10.76
C GLU A 16 3.00 6.55 9.51
N LEU A 17 4.05 7.26 9.10
CA LEU A 17 4.93 6.87 7.99
C LEU A 17 5.51 5.48 8.27
N GLN A 18 5.33 4.54 7.35
CA GLN A 18 5.95 3.23 7.44
C GLN A 18 7.24 3.22 6.64
N SER A 19 8.34 2.78 7.25
CA SER A 19 9.66 2.70 6.63
C SER A 19 10.24 1.29 6.76
N TYR A 20 10.66 0.72 5.65
CA TYR A 20 11.32 -0.58 5.59
C TYR A 20 12.68 -0.40 4.91
N ALA A 21 13.70 -1.08 5.43
CA ALA A 21 15.05 -1.03 4.91
C ALA A 21 15.55 -2.45 4.63
N ASN A 22 16.48 -2.57 3.67
CA ASN A 22 17.15 -3.82 3.32
C ASN A 22 16.18 -5.00 3.13
N THR A 23 15.06 -4.72 2.46
CA THR A 23 14.02 -5.74 2.21
C THR A 23 14.52 -6.72 1.16
N VAL A 24 14.37 -8.02 1.44
CA VAL A 24 14.75 -9.10 0.51
C VAL A 24 13.49 -9.86 0.11
N ILE A 25 13.35 -10.10 -1.18
CA ILE A 25 12.26 -10.86 -1.78
C ILE A 25 12.89 -12.02 -2.54
N THR A 26 12.49 -13.24 -2.19
CA THR A 26 12.90 -14.46 -2.90
C THR A 26 11.70 -15.02 -3.63
N LEU A 27 11.81 -15.11 -4.95
CA LEU A 27 10.78 -15.67 -5.80
C LEU A 27 10.91 -17.20 -5.85
N ALA A 28 9.78 -17.87 -6.03
CA ALA A 28 9.76 -19.33 -6.23
C ALA A 28 10.57 -19.75 -7.47
N SER A 29 10.55 -18.92 -8.51
CA SER A 29 11.31 -19.09 -9.75
C SER A 29 11.83 -17.74 -10.25
N ALA A 30 12.87 -17.75 -11.10
CA ALA A 30 13.43 -16.51 -11.65
C ALA A 30 12.41 -15.76 -12.52
N ASP A 31 12.25 -14.47 -12.26
CA ASP A 31 11.46 -13.54 -13.07
C ASP A 31 12.22 -12.21 -13.18
N LYS A 32 12.76 -11.93 -14.36
CA LYS A 32 13.53 -10.70 -14.64
C LYS A 32 12.66 -9.45 -14.75
N LYS A 33 11.34 -9.61 -14.85
CA LYS A 33 10.37 -8.50 -14.98
C LYS A 33 9.63 -8.23 -13.69
N PHE A 34 9.99 -8.90 -12.60
CA PHE A 34 9.34 -8.74 -11.30
C PHE A 34 9.37 -7.29 -10.79
N GLU A 35 10.37 -6.48 -11.17
CA GLU A 35 10.38 -5.04 -10.89
C GLU A 35 9.08 -4.32 -11.28
N GLY A 36 8.47 -4.70 -12.42
CA GLY A 36 7.21 -4.13 -12.89
C GLY A 36 5.98 -4.65 -12.13
N SER A 37 6.14 -5.70 -11.33
CA SER A 37 5.09 -6.24 -10.45
C SER A 37 5.07 -5.55 -9.09
N ILE A 38 6.11 -4.78 -8.75
CA ILE A 38 6.16 -3.98 -7.52
C ILE A 38 5.24 -2.77 -7.69
N ALA A 39 3.96 -2.97 -7.38
CA ALA A 39 2.98 -1.90 -7.36
C ALA A 39 3.16 -1.02 -6.12
N MET A 40 3.16 0.30 -6.30
CA MET A 40 3.12 1.26 -5.20
C MET A 40 1.67 1.58 -4.87
N ILE A 41 1.25 1.30 -3.64
CA ILE A 41 -0.05 1.75 -3.13
C ILE A 41 0.10 3.13 -2.51
N ALA A 42 -0.92 3.98 -2.68
CA ALA A 42 -1.14 5.19 -1.90
C ALA A 42 0.08 6.13 -1.75
N GLY A 43 0.83 6.38 -2.83
CA GLY A 43 1.98 7.29 -2.79
C GLY A 43 3.23 6.72 -2.10
N ALA A 44 3.27 5.40 -1.87
CA ALA A 44 4.50 4.73 -1.47
C ALA A 44 5.61 4.93 -2.50
N THR A 45 6.84 4.90 -2.02
CA THR A 45 8.05 5.02 -2.82
C THR A 45 9.04 3.95 -2.39
N TYR A 46 9.89 3.51 -3.31
CA TYR A 46 11.04 2.68 -3.00
C TYR A 46 12.27 3.13 -3.78
N GLY A 47 13.44 2.68 -3.31
CA GLY A 47 14.71 2.99 -3.95
C GLY A 47 15.73 1.87 -3.76
N GLY A 48 16.70 1.82 -4.67
CA GLY A 48 17.78 0.84 -4.64
C GLY A 48 17.31 -0.58 -4.92
N LEU A 49 16.38 -0.76 -5.85
CA LEU A 49 15.96 -2.09 -6.31
C LEU A 49 17.09 -2.73 -7.10
N THR A 50 17.47 -3.94 -6.70
CA THR A 50 18.45 -4.77 -7.39
C THR A 50 17.94 -6.20 -7.51
N SER A 51 18.39 -6.90 -8.55
CA SER A 51 18.12 -8.32 -8.73
C SER A 51 19.40 -9.15 -8.66
N SER A 52 19.24 -10.41 -8.28
CA SER A 52 20.28 -11.42 -8.14
C SER A 52 19.76 -12.76 -8.66
N GLU A 53 20.67 -13.72 -8.86
CA GLU A 53 20.32 -15.07 -9.32
C GLU A 53 19.46 -15.08 -10.59
N GLY A 54 19.75 -14.15 -11.52
CA GLY A 54 19.02 -14.03 -12.78
C GLY A 54 17.55 -13.59 -12.65
N GLY A 55 17.17 -12.96 -11.52
CA GLY A 55 15.82 -12.48 -11.25
C GLY A 55 15.05 -13.32 -10.23
N LYS A 56 15.70 -14.23 -9.50
CA LYS A 56 15.07 -15.01 -8.43
C LYS A 56 15.12 -14.30 -7.07
N GLY A 57 16.21 -13.58 -6.79
CA GLY A 57 16.36 -12.77 -5.59
C GLY A 57 16.27 -11.29 -5.92
N TRP A 58 15.57 -10.52 -5.10
CA TRP A 58 15.42 -9.08 -5.24
C TRP A 58 15.68 -8.39 -3.91
N SER A 59 16.38 -7.26 -3.94
CA SER A 59 16.64 -6.44 -2.76
C SER A 59 16.15 -5.01 -2.98
N ILE A 60 15.56 -4.43 -1.95
CA ILE A 60 15.10 -3.04 -1.94
C ILE A 60 15.74 -2.35 -0.75
N ALA A 61 16.59 -1.36 -1.02
CA ALA A 61 17.32 -0.66 0.03
C ALA A 61 16.38 0.14 0.95
N SER A 62 15.33 0.75 0.38
CA SER A 62 14.35 1.54 1.14
C SER A 62 12.96 1.46 0.55
N ILE A 63 11.96 1.36 1.41
CA ILE A 63 10.53 1.52 1.09
C ILE A 63 9.95 2.51 2.09
N LYS A 64 9.20 3.49 1.60
CA LYS A 64 8.47 4.46 2.40
C LYS A 64 7.03 4.48 1.97
N THR A 65 6.12 4.25 2.92
CA THR A 65 4.68 4.36 2.69
C THR A 65 4.17 5.55 3.50
N PRO A 66 3.52 6.55 2.87
CA PRO A 66 3.01 7.72 3.58
C PRO A 66 1.85 7.33 4.51
N THR A 67 1.49 8.27 5.38
CA THR A 67 0.29 8.13 6.21
C THR A 67 -0.93 8.09 5.32
N MET A 68 -1.80 7.12 5.58
CA MET A 68 -3.10 7.06 4.93
C MET A 68 -4.02 7.99 5.73
N SER A 69 -4.38 9.14 5.15
CA SER A 69 -5.38 9.99 5.77
C SER A 69 -6.69 9.21 5.87
N LYS A 70 -7.35 9.29 7.04
CA LYS A 70 -8.68 8.74 7.22
C LYS A 70 -9.57 9.39 6.15
N ALA A 71 -10.18 8.61 5.25
CA ALA A 71 -11.16 9.16 4.33
C ALA A 71 -12.19 9.95 5.16
N PRO A 72 -12.54 11.20 4.79
CA PRO A 72 -13.56 11.92 5.53
C PRO A 72 -14.84 11.09 5.42
N CYS A 73 -15.42 10.69 6.56
CA CYS A 73 -16.72 10.04 6.53
C CYS A 73 -17.74 11.08 6.05
N THR A 74 -18.04 11.10 4.76
CA THR A 74 -19.12 11.90 4.20
C THR A 74 -20.43 11.18 4.47
N GLY A 75 -21.27 11.73 5.34
CA GLY A 75 -22.62 11.23 5.53
C GLY A 75 -23.45 11.47 4.26
N TYR A 76 -24.12 10.44 3.75
CA TYR A 76 -25.09 10.57 2.67
C TYR A 76 -26.51 10.48 3.24
N ILE A 77 -27.36 11.45 2.91
CA ILE A 77 -28.81 11.38 3.17
C ILE A 77 -29.40 10.42 2.13
N LYS A 78 -29.91 9.26 2.55
CA LYS A 78 -30.77 8.44 1.67
C LYS A 78 -32.17 9.05 1.69
N ASN A 79 -32.55 9.75 0.64
CA ASN A 79 -33.96 10.06 0.41
C ASN A 79 -34.67 8.76 0.03
N HIS A 80 -35.53 8.26 0.91
CA HIS A 80 -36.53 7.27 0.52
C HIS A 80 -37.64 8.03 -0.21
N GLY A 81 -37.89 7.62 -1.46
CA GLY A 81 -38.97 8.18 -2.29
C GLY A 81 -40.36 7.84 -1.78
#